data_AF-A0A6A3FUA5-F1
#
_entry.id   AF-A0A6A3FUA5-F1
#
_cell.length_a   1.000
_cell.length_b   1.000
_cell.length_c   1.000
_cell.angle_alpha   90.00
_cell.angle_beta   90.00
_cell.angle_gamma   90.00
#
_symmetry.space_group_name_H-M   'P 1'
#
loop_
_entity.id
_entity.type
_entity.pdbx_description
1 polymer ?
#
loop_
_entity_poly.entity_id
_entity_poly.type
_entity_poly.pdbx_seq_one_letter_code
_entity_poly.pdbx_strand_id
1 'polypeptide(L)'
;MKIFVPVIVSAATFSVSGATAWIDALTPITNADSYHMKSVHMVHARAQSDAPVWVSTLGAGAFASSHASTPETQFRAALDTVNTASVEGALMYVQAEGIDYSKRGTTDGVKCNRKNWMQYIVFYDIVFTQTNETLAEFGKEYGPFMAMDGGQCTPVNGTISKECVSLNGNDTVPELGPFVGGEPRINDPRAPYPDCWWYSFPNTCPQSKWKDKTDPCRASTRKGLCDFDQLPDGATCTYNYRILGYVPIDDVVGITSMTNKADTGTYSNFTEFCLDGGVEFQTDTDGKVVESIAFWDNPLDTEANTARSQKLLTAYTKLLTTKTSTQISSEVIGHMSTLPVVADLATENPPCYENIKECADAAHGCKRDLFRISDSSESDSGEYKLIDREQ
;
A
#
# COMPACT_ATOMS: atom_id res chain seq x y z
N MET A 1 -20.29 -28.22 14.49
CA MET A 1 -19.18 -27.80 15.37
C MET A 1 -17.94 -27.73 14.48
N LYS A 2 -17.70 -26.55 13.87
CA LYS A 2 -16.54 -26.33 13.01
C LYS A 2 -15.36 -26.01 13.92
N ILE A 3 -14.36 -26.88 13.93
CA ILE A 3 -13.12 -26.67 14.68
C ILE A 3 -12.31 -25.65 13.87
N PHE A 4 -12.34 -24.38 14.30
CA PHE A 4 -11.36 -23.41 13.85
C PHE A 4 -10.02 -23.84 14.44
N VAL A 5 -9.11 -24.29 13.59
CA VAL A 5 -7.71 -24.45 13.95
C VAL A 5 -7.09 -23.06 13.79
N PRO A 6 -6.70 -22.36 14.85
CA PRO A 6 -5.89 -21.16 14.70
C PRO A 6 -4.55 -21.62 14.11
N VAL A 7 -4.30 -21.24 12.85
CA VAL A 7 -3.01 -21.50 12.22
C VAL A 7 -2.04 -20.51 12.83
N ILE A 8 -1.31 -20.99 13.83
CA ILE A 8 -0.10 -20.36 14.33
C ILE A 8 0.85 -20.29 13.14
N VAL A 9 1.01 -19.11 12.55
CA VAL A 9 2.22 -18.79 11.80
C VAL A 9 3.33 -19.05 12.80
N SER A 10 4.11 -20.11 12.59
CA SER A 10 5.42 -20.18 13.21
C SER A 10 6.18 -18.99 12.67
N ALA A 11 6.10 -17.88 13.40
CA ALA A 11 6.97 -16.75 13.21
C ALA A 11 8.37 -17.34 13.26
N ALA A 12 9.05 -17.35 12.12
CA ALA A 12 10.49 -17.33 12.16
C ALA A 12 10.82 -16.05 12.96
N THR A 13 11.10 -16.24 14.25
CA THR A 13 11.41 -15.17 15.19
C THR A 13 12.79 -14.66 14.84
N PHE A 14 12.84 -13.78 13.85
CA PHE A 14 13.94 -12.84 13.73
C PHE A 14 13.53 -11.62 14.53
N SER A 15 13.95 -11.57 15.79
CA SER A 15 14.00 -10.31 16.53
C SER A 15 15.02 -9.41 15.82
N VAL A 16 14.54 -8.46 15.01
CA VAL A 16 15.38 -7.43 14.43
C VAL A 16 15.02 -6.12 15.11
N SER A 17 15.93 -5.63 15.94
CA SER A 17 15.87 -4.34 16.63
C SER A 17 15.99 -3.15 15.65
N GLY A 18 15.19 -3.12 14.58
CA GLY A 18 15.40 -2.21 13.44
C GLY A 18 14.13 -1.70 12.75
N ALA A 19 12.93 -2.04 13.23
CA ALA A 19 11.69 -1.50 12.69
C ALA A 19 11.60 0.02 12.93
N THR A 20 11.87 0.51 14.16
CA THR A 20 11.97 1.97 14.42
C THR A 20 13.26 2.62 13.93
N ALA A 21 14.34 1.88 13.71
CA ALA A 21 15.65 2.47 13.48
C ALA A 21 15.69 3.44 12.28
N TRP A 22 14.84 3.23 11.27
CA TRP A 22 14.69 4.19 10.17
C TRP A 22 13.92 5.45 10.59
N ILE A 23 12.83 5.31 11.34
CA ILE A 23 12.04 6.44 11.86
C ILE A 23 12.88 7.26 12.84
N ASP A 24 13.60 6.60 13.75
CA ASP A 24 14.50 7.22 14.72
C ASP A 24 15.65 7.99 14.05
N ALA A 25 15.99 7.62 12.81
CA ALA A 25 16.99 8.31 12.00
C ALA A 25 16.43 9.52 11.21
N LEU A 26 15.10 9.70 11.16
CA LEU A 26 14.49 10.87 10.55
C LEU A 26 14.65 12.09 11.47
N THR A 27 14.89 13.24 10.86
CA THR A 27 15.06 14.51 11.55
C THR A 27 13.70 15.07 11.95
N PRO A 28 13.44 15.31 13.24
CA PRO A 28 12.20 15.96 13.67
C PRO A 28 12.13 17.39 13.17
N ILE A 29 10.98 17.79 12.65
CA ILE A 29 10.72 19.17 12.25
C ILE A 29 10.32 19.96 13.50
N THR A 30 10.93 21.14 13.70
CA THR A 30 10.57 22.02 14.82
C THR A 30 9.22 22.67 14.55
N ASN A 31 8.22 22.36 15.38
CA ASN A 31 6.90 22.97 15.33
C ASN A 31 6.57 23.70 16.65
N ALA A 32 5.91 24.85 16.55
CA ALA A 32 5.55 25.70 17.69
C ALA A 32 4.15 25.40 18.27
N ASP A 33 3.33 24.61 17.58
CA ASP A 33 2.00 24.27 18.07
C ASP A 33 2.08 23.21 19.18
N SER A 34 1.25 23.43 20.20
CA SER A 34 1.23 22.71 21.48
C SER A 34 0.65 21.30 21.40
N TYR A 35 -0.13 21.02 20.35
CA TYR A 35 -0.67 19.69 20.08
C TYR A 35 -0.35 19.29 18.65
N HIS A 36 0.09 18.05 18.47
CA HIS A 36 0.18 17.39 17.17
C HIS A 36 -0.15 15.92 17.37
N MET A 37 -0.69 15.30 16.32
CA MET A 37 -0.78 13.86 16.28
C MET A 37 0.62 13.26 16.50
N LYS A 38 0.72 12.25 17.37
CA LYS A 38 1.95 11.45 17.46
C LYS A 38 2.05 10.59 16.21
N SER A 39 3.24 10.51 15.63
CA SER A 39 3.46 9.78 14.38
C SER A 39 3.10 8.31 14.51
N VAL A 40 2.51 7.77 13.43
CA VAL A 40 2.07 6.38 13.35
C VAL A 40 2.85 5.66 12.23
N HIS A 41 3.43 4.52 12.58
CA HIS A 41 4.22 3.61 11.75
C HIS A 41 3.36 2.47 11.19
N MET A 42 3.40 2.26 9.88
CA MET A 42 2.54 1.34 9.13
C MET A 42 3.28 0.70 7.96
N VAL A 43 2.88 -0.52 7.58
CA VAL A 43 3.38 -1.19 6.37
C VAL A 43 2.27 -1.27 5.34
N HIS A 44 2.51 -0.70 4.16
CA HIS A 44 1.57 -0.71 3.05
C HIS A 44 2.14 -1.47 1.85
N ALA A 45 1.26 -1.91 0.96
CA ALA A 45 1.60 -2.52 -0.32
C ALA A 45 0.98 -1.74 -1.48
N ARG A 46 1.59 -1.82 -2.66
CA ARG A 46 1.05 -1.20 -3.88
C ARG A 46 1.43 -2.01 -5.10
N ALA A 47 0.45 -2.28 -5.97
CA ALA A 47 0.70 -2.85 -7.30
C ALA A 47 1.20 -1.76 -8.25
N GLN A 48 2.35 -1.98 -8.90
CA GLN A 48 3.06 -0.95 -9.67
C GLN A 48 3.64 -1.50 -10.96
N SER A 49 3.89 -0.59 -11.91
CA SER A 49 4.49 -0.90 -13.20
C SER A 49 6.01 -0.91 -13.18
N ASP A 50 6.63 -0.03 -12.39
CA ASP A 50 8.08 0.03 -12.27
C ASP A 50 8.61 -0.82 -11.12
N ALA A 51 9.77 -1.44 -11.37
CA ALA A 51 10.58 -2.01 -10.32
C ALA A 51 11.30 -0.86 -9.58
N PRO A 52 11.20 -0.78 -8.25
CA PRO A 52 12.01 0.13 -7.46
C PRO A 52 13.52 -0.03 -7.77
N VAL A 53 14.22 1.08 -7.93
CA VAL A 53 15.66 1.13 -8.19
C VAL A 53 16.41 1.52 -6.93
N TRP A 54 17.56 0.88 -6.67
CA TRP A 54 18.42 1.24 -5.55
C TRP A 54 19.22 2.51 -5.88
N VAL A 55 19.04 3.55 -5.08
CA VAL A 55 19.72 4.85 -5.22
C VAL A 55 20.68 5.02 -4.06
N SER A 56 21.96 4.72 -4.28
CA SER A 56 23.01 4.76 -3.25
C SER A 56 23.28 6.16 -2.70
N THR A 57 22.88 7.20 -3.41
CA THR A 57 23.06 8.61 -3.01
C THR A 57 21.89 9.16 -2.20
N LEU A 58 20.82 8.39 -2.01
CA LEU A 58 19.66 8.80 -1.21
C LEU A 58 19.88 8.34 0.24
N GLY A 59 20.38 9.22 1.10
CA GLY A 59 20.79 8.88 2.46
C GLY A 59 21.92 7.86 2.51
N ALA A 60 21.74 6.77 3.27
CA ALA A 60 22.64 5.62 3.28
C ALA A 60 22.39 4.63 2.11
N GLY A 61 21.53 5.01 1.16
CA GLY A 61 21.01 4.17 0.10
C GLY A 61 19.55 3.80 0.37
N ALA A 62 18.70 3.96 -0.64
CA ALA A 62 17.28 3.61 -0.55
C ALA A 62 16.71 3.23 -1.91
N PHE A 63 15.63 2.45 -1.89
CA PHE A 63 14.81 2.19 -3.07
C PHE A 63 13.94 3.41 -3.41
N ALA A 64 13.87 3.75 -4.70
CA ALA A 64 13.05 4.84 -5.22
C ALA A 64 12.43 4.46 -6.57
N SER A 65 11.52 5.30 -7.10
CA SER A 65 10.87 5.00 -8.39
C SER A 65 11.82 5.14 -9.57
N SER A 66 11.66 4.27 -10.59
CA SER A 66 12.41 4.36 -11.84
C SER A 66 11.84 5.40 -12.81
N HIS A 67 10.71 6.04 -12.49
CA HIS A 67 10.03 7.00 -13.36
C HIS A 67 10.58 8.43 -13.28
N ALA A 68 11.67 8.65 -12.55
CA ALA A 68 12.37 9.93 -12.47
C ALA A 68 13.89 9.74 -12.50
N SER A 69 14.63 10.85 -12.59
CA SER A 69 16.06 10.84 -12.95
C SER A 69 17.01 11.39 -11.88
N THR A 70 16.51 12.09 -10.85
CA THR A 70 17.33 12.55 -9.72
C THR A 70 16.89 11.87 -8.43
N PRO A 71 17.77 11.66 -7.43
CA PRO A 71 17.40 11.00 -6.19
C PRO A 71 16.14 11.58 -5.52
N GLU A 72 16.01 12.91 -5.48
CA GLU A 72 14.88 13.61 -4.86
C GLU A 72 13.58 13.42 -5.67
N THR A 73 13.70 13.45 -7.00
CA THR A 73 12.53 13.26 -7.89
C THR A 73 12.11 11.79 -7.96
N GLN A 74 13.05 10.85 -7.85
CA GLN A 74 12.80 9.42 -7.75
C GLN A 74 12.12 9.08 -6.42
N PHE A 75 12.60 9.65 -5.32
CA PHE A 75 11.96 9.54 -4.03
C PHE A 75 10.53 10.12 -4.05
N ARG A 76 10.36 11.31 -4.62
CA ARG A 76 9.01 11.89 -4.72
C ARG A 76 8.07 11.02 -5.56
N ALA A 77 8.54 10.54 -6.71
CA ALA A 77 7.70 9.84 -7.69
C ALA A 77 7.04 8.56 -7.16
N ALA A 78 7.63 7.86 -6.17
CA ALA A 78 7.05 6.61 -5.70
C ALA A 78 5.72 6.79 -4.94
N LEU A 79 5.52 7.93 -4.25
CA LEU A 79 4.28 8.28 -3.54
C LEU A 79 3.75 9.70 -3.89
N ASP A 80 3.90 10.17 -5.13
CA ASP A 80 3.44 11.53 -5.51
C ASP A 80 1.93 11.58 -5.85
N THR A 81 1.05 11.65 -4.84
CA THR A 81 -0.43 11.58 -5.04
C THR A 81 -0.84 10.24 -5.63
N VAL A 82 -0.77 9.19 -4.81
CA VAL A 82 -1.09 7.81 -5.19
C VAL A 82 -1.99 7.13 -4.16
N ASN A 83 -2.58 6.02 -4.57
CA ASN A 83 -3.13 5.06 -3.62
C ASN A 83 -2.11 3.98 -3.25
N THR A 84 -2.18 3.55 -1.99
CA THR A 84 -1.60 2.30 -1.51
C THR A 84 -2.71 1.45 -0.90
N ALA A 85 -2.38 0.25 -0.45
CA ALA A 85 -3.32 -0.63 0.19
C ALA A 85 -2.63 -1.42 1.31
N SER A 86 -3.44 -2.11 2.11
CA SER A 86 -3.02 -3.34 2.80
C SER A 86 -2.43 -4.37 1.80
N VAL A 87 -1.74 -5.39 2.32
CA VAL A 87 -1.21 -6.50 1.50
C VAL A 87 -2.34 -7.19 0.72
N GLU A 88 -3.44 -7.44 1.42
CA GLU A 88 -4.69 -7.99 0.92
C GLU A 88 -5.29 -7.08 -0.15
N GLY A 89 -5.34 -5.78 0.12
CA GLY A 89 -5.89 -4.79 -0.80
C GLY A 89 -5.09 -4.61 -2.08
N ALA A 90 -3.77 -4.84 -2.05
CA ALA A 90 -2.95 -4.84 -3.25
C ALA A 90 -3.30 -6.03 -4.16
N LEU A 91 -3.51 -7.23 -3.61
CA LEU A 91 -3.99 -8.39 -4.39
C LEU A 91 -5.44 -8.23 -4.84
N MET A 92 -6.30 -7.65 -4.01
CA MET A 92 -7.66 -7.29 -4.40
C MET A 92 -7.65 -6.41 -5.64
N TYR A 93 -6.83 -5.35 -5.67
CA TYR A 93 -6.70 -4.48 -6.84
C TYR A 93 -6.20 -5.23 -8.08
N VAL A 94 -5.18 -6.08 -7.92
CA VAL A 94 -4.68 -6.94 -9.01
C VAL A 94 -5.82 -7.81 -9.56
N GLN A 95 -6.58 -8.51 -8.72
CA GLN A 95 -7.65 -9.41 -9.12
C GLN A 95 -8.86 -8.67 -9.72
N ALA A 96 -9.40 -7.69 -9.00
CA ALA A 96 -10.66 -7.04 -9.33
C ALA A 96 -10.56 -6.05 -10.49
N GLU A 97 -9.34 -5.53 -10.74
CA GLU A 97 -9.13 -4.47 -11.72
C GLU A 97 -7.94 -4.67 -12.64
N GLY A 98 -6.95 -5.46 -12.23
CA GLY A 98 -5.65 -5.54 -12.88
C GLY A 98 -5.53 -6.56 -14.00
N ILE A 99 -6.03 -7.78 -13.74
CA ILE A 99 -5.69 -8.97 -14.53
C ILE A 99 -6.81 -9.45 -15.46
N ASP A 100 -8.05 -9.07 -15.18
CA ASP A 100 -9.20 -9.55 -15.95
C ASP A 100 -9.01 -9.22 -17.43
N TYR A 101 -9.20 -10.23 -18.28
CA TYR A 101 -8.96 -10.16 -19.70
C TYR A 101 -9.71 -8.99 -20.37
N SER A 102 -10.91 -8.62 -19.88
CA SER A 102 -11.69 -7.50 -20.40
C SER A 102 -11.04 -6.13 -20.16
N LYS A 103 -10.05 -6.04 -19.27
CA LYS A 103 -9.34 -4.80 -18.93
C LYS A 103 -8.10 -4.56 -19.79
N ARG A 104 -7.72 -5.53 -20.63
CA ARG A 104 -6.54 -5.44 -21.49
C ARG A 104 -6.82 -4.52 -22.68
N GLY A 105 -5.76 -3.87 -23.19
CA GLY A 105 -5.88 -3.12 -24.43
C GLY A 105 -6.17 -4.06 -25.62
N THR A 106 -6.85 -3.56 -26.65
CA THR A 106 -7.26 -4.38 -27.80
C THR A 106 -6.26 -4.35 -28.96
N THR A 107 -5.27 -3.46 -28.93
CA THR A 107 -4.26 -3.33 -29.98
C THR A 107 -3.01 -4.15 -29.69
N ASP A 108 -2.36 -4.60 -30.77
CA ASP A 108 -1.04 -5.22 -30.69
C ASP A 108 -0.06 -4.25 -30.01
N GLY A 109 0.67 -4.76 -29.01
CA GLY A 109 1.58 -3.98 -28.16
C GLY A 109 1.05 -3.69 -26.75
N VAL A 110 -0.27 -3.64 -26.55
CA VAL A 110 -0.88 -3.45 -25.21
C VAL A 110 -1.72 -4.64 -24.74
N LYS A 111 -2.10 -5.55 -25.65
CA LYS A 111 -2.94 -6.73 -25.35
C LYS A 111 -2.37 -7.69 -24.30
N CYS A 112 -1.04 -7.78 -24.20
CA CYS A 112 -0.35 -8.68 -23.27
C CYS A 112 0.32 -7.92 -22.13
N ASN A 113 -0.42 -6.95 -21.60
CA ASN A 113 -0.07 -6.22 -20.38
C ASN A 113 -1.28 -6.18 -19.46
N ARG A 114 -1.02 -6.33 -18.17
CA ARG A 114 -2.03 -6.06 -17.14
C ARG A 114 -2.42 -4.58 -17.18
N LYS A 115 -3.59 -4.23 -16.65
CA LYS A 115 -4.03 -2.82 -16.53
C LYS A 115 -2.91 -1.99 -15.90
N ASN A 116 -2.70 -0.78 -16.43
CA ASN A 116 -1.66 0.14 -15.97
C ASN A 116 -0.24 -0.45 -15.95
N TRP A 117 0.03 -1.51 -16.72
CA TRP A 117 1.33 -2.18 -16.78
C TRP A 117 1.82 -2.75 -15.46
N MET A 118 0.91 -3.10 -14.53
CA MET A 118 1.31 -3.64 -13.24
C MET A 118 2.14 -4.93 -13.37
N GLN A 119 3.27 -4.96 -12.69
CA GLN A 119 4.25 -6.05 -12.71
C GLN A 119 4.70 -6.44 -11.30
N TYR A 120 4.65 -5.53 -10.34
CA TYR A 120 5.24 -5.73 -9.01
C TYR A 120 4.24 -5.41 -7.91
N ILE A 121 4.32 -6.16 -6.80
CA ILE A 121 3.81 -5.71 -5.51
C ILE A 121 5.00 -5.13 -4.73
N VAL A 122 4.94 -3.84 -4.43
CA VAL A 122 5.97 -3.11 -3.70
C VAL A 122 5.51 -2.88 -2.27
N PHE A 123 6.39 -3.16 -1.30
CA PHE A 123 6.14 -2.98 0.12
C PHE A 123 6.79 -1.69 0.62
N TYR A 124 6.01 -0.89 1.34
CA TYR A 124 6.38 0.40 1.89
C TYR A 124 6.35 0.33 3.41
N ASP A 125 7.39 0.87 4.02
CA ASP A 125 7.39 1.30 5.42
C ASP A 125 7.00 2.77 5.43
N ILE A 126 5.94 3.12 6.15
CA ILE A 126 5.36 4.46 6.14
C ILE A 126 5.24 4.96 7.57
N VAL A 127 5.65 6.22 7.78
CA VAL A 127 5.32 6.98 8.98
C VAL A 127 4.45 8.16 8.57
N PHE A 128 3.36 8.41 9.29
CA PHE A 128 2.47 9.53 8.99
C PHE A 128 1.98 10.26 10.24
N THR A 129 1.54 11.50 10.04
CA THR A 129 1.01 12.39 11.05
C THR A 129 -0.02 13.27 10.36
N GLN A 130 -1.27 13.24 10.82
CA GLN A 130 -2.33 14.05 10.24
C GLN A 130 -2.17 15.51 10.65
N THR A 131 -2.75 16.40 9.85
CA THR A 131 -2.90 17.80 10.23
C THR A 131 -3.90 17.95 11.38
N ASN A 132 -3.73 18.97 12.22
CA ASN A 132 -4.67 19.28 13.29
C ASN A 132 -6.05 19.63 12.73
N GLU A 133 -6.12 20.27 11.57
CA GLU A 133 -7.37 20.59 10.87
C GLU A 133 -8.10 19.31 10.43
N THR A 134 -7.37 18.32 9.92
CA THR A 134 -7.94 17.02 9.52
C THR A 134 -8.49 16.27 10.73
N LEU A 135 -7.73 16.21 11.83
CA LEU A 135 -8.20 15.59 13.07
C LEU A 135 -9.44 16.30 13.62
N ALA A 136 -9.47 17.64 13.56
CA ALA A 136 -10.60 18.43 14.02
C ALA A 136 -11.87 18.22 13.16
N GLU A 137 -11.72 18.12 11.83
CA GLU A 137 -12.84 17.92 10.92
C GLU A 137 -13.42 16.51 11.01
N PHE A 138 -12.57 15.48 10.99
CA PHE A 138 -13.04 14.09 10.86
C PHE A 138 -13.09 13.33 12.18
N GLY A 139 -12.32 13.72 13.20
CA GLY A 139 -12.25 13.03 14.48
C GLY A 139 -11.67 11.61 14.41
N LYS A 140 -10.97 11.26 13.33
CA LYS A 140 -10.44 9.91 13.02
C LYS A 140 -8.97 9.96 12.63
N GLU A 141 -8.27 8.84 12.78
CA GLU A 141 -6.84 8.73 12.44
C GLU A 141 -6.58 8.84 10.94
N TYR A 142 -7.53 8.40 10.12
CA TYR A 142 -7.52 8.60 8.69
C TYR A 142 -8.63 9.56 8.30
N GLY A 143 -8.32 10.47 7.36
CA GLY A 143 -9.37 11.18 6.64
C GLY A 143 -10.12 10.24 5.69
N PRO A 144 -11.16 10.73 5.01
CA PRO A 144 -11.85 9.97 3.98
C PRO A 144 -10.90 9.54 2.86
N PHE A 145 -11.03 8.30 2.39
CA PHE A 145 -10.28 7.86 1.21
C PHE A 145 -10.63 8.72 -0.01
N MET A 146 -9.60 9.09 -0.76
CA MET A 146 -9.71 9.71 -2.07
C MET A 146 -9.03 8.84 -3.12
N ALA A 147 -9.78 8.35 -4.10
CA ALA A 147 -9.18 7.67 -5.25
C ALA A 147 -8.21 8.63 -5.96
N MET A 148 -7.03 8.13 -6.34
CA MET A 148 -5.96 8.89 -6.95
C MET A 148 -5.45 8.19 -8.21
N ASP A 149 -5.76 8.76 -9.36
CA ASP A 149 -5.37 8.25 -10.66
C ASP A 149 -4.47 9.24 -11.40
N GLY A 150 -3.29 8.78 -11.83
CA GLY A 150 -2.40 9.58 -12.67
C GLY A 150 -1.77 10.79 -11.96
N GLY A 151 -1.65 10.75 -10.63
CA GLY A 151 -1.04 11.81 -9.82
C GLY A 151 -2.00 12.88 -9.32
N GLN A 152 -3.30 12.68 -9.49
CA GLN A 152 -4.34 13.57 -9.01
C GLN A 152 -5.44 12.79 -8.30
N CYS A 153 -6.25 13.46 -7.49
CA CYS A 153 -7.54 12.93 -7.09
C CYS A 153 -8.39 12.62 -8.33
N THR A 154 -9.05 11.46 -8.31
CA THR A 154 -9.87 10.99 -9.41
C THR A 154 -11.16 11.80 -9.49
N PRO A 155 -11.42 12.53 -10.59
CA PRO A 155 -12.70 13.21 -10.77
C PRO A 155 -13.81 12.19 -11.01
N VAL A 156 -14.95 12.35 -10.33
CA VAL A 156 -16.16 11.57 -10.59
C VAL A 156 -17.07 12.39 -11.50
N ASN A 157 -17.34 11.88 -12.71
CA ASN A 157 -18.10 12.61 -13.73
C ASN A 157 -17.54 14.02 -14.01
N GLY A 158 -16.20 14.15 -14.01
CA GLY A 158 -15.51 15.43 -14.23
C GLY A 158 -15.46 16.36 -13.02
N THR A 159 -16.01 15.95 -11.87
CA THR A 159 -16.04 16.76 -10.65
C THR A 159 -15.04 16.25 -9.62
N ILE A 160 -14.19 17.13 -9.10
CA ILE A 160 -13.29 16.84 -7.99
C ILE A 160 -14.09 16.83 -6.68
N SER A 161 -13.85 15.85 -5.81
CA SER A 161 -14.58 15.74 -4.54
C SER A 161 -14.26 16.88 -3.58
N LYS A 162 -15.17 17.14 -2.63
CA LYS A 162 -14.98 18.18 -1.61
C LYS A 162 -13.74 17.89 -0.75
N GLU A 163 -13.51 16.63 -0.45
CA GLU A 163 -12.35 16.15 0.31
C GLU A 163 -11.05 16.50 -0.42
N CYS A 164 -10.98 16.30 -1.74
CA CYS A 164 -9.80 16.67 -2.50
C CYS A 164 -9.62 18.20 -2.62
N VAL A 165 -10.72 18.97 -2.69
CA VAL A 165 -10.65 20.44 -2.61
C VAL A 165 -10.11 20.88 -1.26
N SER A 166 -10.52 20.23 -0.17
CA SER A 166 -10.11 20.57 1.20
C SER A 166 -8.61 20.42 1.46
N LEU A 167 -7.89 19.64 0.64
CA LEU A 167 -6.43 19.51 0.75
C LEU A 167 -5.69 20.84 0.65
N ASN A 168 -6.25 21.81 -0.10
CA ASN A 168 -5.71 23.18 -0.21
C ASN A 168 -6.78 24.26 0.09
N GLY A 169 -8.03 23.87 0.31
CA GLY A 169 -9.15 24.77 0.55
C GLY A 169 -9.52 25.66 -0.65
N ASN A 170 -10.60 26.41 -0.48
CA ASN A 170 -11.00 27.57 -1.29
C ASN A 170 -12.00 28.44 -0.50
N ASP A 171 -12.63 29.42 -1.14
CA ASP A 171 -13.62 30.33 -0.52
C ASP A 171 -14.80 29.64 0.17
N THR A 172 -15.08 28.37 -0.16
CA THR A 172 -16.25 27.60 0.32
C THR A 172 -15.90 26.28 1.01
N VAL A 173 -14.65 25.83 0.92
CA VAL A 173 -14.17 24.56 1.47
C VAL A 173 -12.95 24.86 2.34
N PRO A 174 -12.94 24.48 3.62
CA PRO A 174 -11.81 24.76 4.51
C PRO A 174 -10.53 24.09 3.99
N GLU A 175 -9.40 24.75 4.21
CA GLU A 175 -8.09 24.17 4.00
C GLU A 175 -7.76 23.26 5.19
N LEU A 176 -7.86 21.95 4.99
CA LEU A 176 -7.45 20.94 5.97
C LEU A 176 -5.97 20.58 5.84
N GLY A 177 -5.35 20.90 4.70
CA GLY A 177 -4.04 20.39 4.35
C GLY A 177 -4.06 18.94 3.83
N PRO A 178 -2.93 18.43 3.34
CA PRO A 178 -2.84 17.09 2.79
C PRO A 178 -2.92 16.03 3.88
N PHE A 179 -3.89 15.13 3.83
CA PHE A 179 -4.06 14.07 4.82
C PHE A 179 -4.01 12.67 4.21
N VAL A 180 -3.59 11.68 5.01
CA VAL A 180 -3.67 10.28 4.61
C VAL A 180 -5.12 9.82 4.77
N GLY A 181 -5.74 9.42 3.67
CA GLY A 181 -7.11 8.88 3.66
C GLY A 181 -7.10 7.36 3.77
N GLY A 182 -8.17 6.78 4.31
CA GLY A 182 -8.30 5.33 4.47
C GLY A 182 -9.75 4.86 4.40
N GLU A 183 -9.97 3.68 3.83
CA GLU A 183 -11.28 3.01 3.85
C GLU A 183 -11.16 1.48 3.76
N PRO A 184 -12.11 0.75 4.37
CA PRO A 184 -12.23 -0.68 4.17
C PRO A 184 -12.83 -0.99 2.79
N ARG A 185 -12.27 -2.01 2.14
CA ARG A 185 -12.71 -2.57 0.84
C ARG A 185 -12.97 -4.08 0.94
N ILE A 186 -13.38 -4.53 2.12
CA ILE A 186 -13.53 -5.95 2.50
C ILE A 186 -14.62 -6.70 1.72
N ASN A 187 -15.63 -5.99 1.21
CA ASN A 187 -16.81 -6.57 0.57
C ASN A 187 -16.87 -6.30 -0.94
N ASP A 188 -15.73 -6.10 -1.62
CA ASP A 188 -15.76 -5.92 -3.07
C ASP A 188 -16.33 -7.18 -3.74
N PRO A 189 -17.44 -7.06 -4.51
CA PRO A 189 -18.16 -8.22 -5.04
C PRO A 189 -17.37 -8.99 -6.11
N ARG A 190 -16.24 -8.45 -6.60
CA ARG A 190 -15.35 -9.10 -7.58
C ARG A 190 -14.23 -9.89 -6.91
N ALA A 191 -13.86 -9.49 -5.70
CA ALA A 191 -12.70 -9.99 -4.97
C ALA A 191 -12.84 -9.67 -3.47
N PRO A 192 -13.66 -10.42 -2.71
CA PRO A 192 -13.82 -10.21 -1.28
C PRO A 192 -12.58 -10.70 -0.54
N TYR A 193 -11.64 -9.80 -0.29
CA TYR A 193 -10.48 -10.04 0.57
C TYR A 193 -10.84 -9.59 1.98
N PRO A 194 -10.85 -10.50 2.97
CA PRO A 194 -10.82 -10.09 4.36
C PRO A 194 -9.66 -9.13 4.56
N ASP A 195 -9.85 -8.16 5.45
CA ASP A 195 -8.80 -7.21 5.81
C ASP A 195 -8.30 -6.26 4.72
N CYS A 196 -8.98 -6.22 3.59
CA CYS A 196 -8.71 -5.29 2.50
C CYS A 196 -8.98 -3.84 2.91
N TRP A 197 -7.92 -3.04 2.95
CA TRP A 197 -7.95 -1.59 3.13
C TRP A 197 -7.22 -0.87 2.02
N TRP A 198 -7.78 0.26 1.60
CA TRP A 198 -7.20 1.17 0.63
C TRP A 198 -6.90 2.52 1.30
N TYR A 199 -5.80 3.13 0.86
CA TYR A 199 -5.32 4.39 1.41
C TYR A 199 -4.99 5.37 0.31
N SER A 200 -5.09 6.66 0.62
CA SER A 200 -4.79 7.74 -0.32
C SER A 200 -3.73 8.66 0.26
N PHE A 201 -2.66 8.88 -0.50
CA PHE A 201 -1.49 9.67 -0.10
C PHE A 201 -1.37 10.88 -1.01
N PRO A 202 -2.10 11.98 -0.74
CA PRO A 202 -2.01 13.18 -1.54
C PRO A 202 -0.64 13.83 -1.31
N ASN A 203 -0.01 14.29 -2.39
CA ASN A 203 1.15 15.18 -2.28
C ASN A 203 0.82 16.53 -2.93
N THR A 204 1.82 17.39 -3.04
CA THR A 204 1.75 18.68 -3.74
C THR A 204 1.03 18.61 -5.09
N CYS A 205 0.28 19.67 -5.40
CA CYS A 205 -0.52 19.80 -6.61
C CYS A 205 -1.49 18.61 -6.84
N PRO A 206 -2.33 18.20 -5.84
CA PRO A 206 -3.08 16.94 -5.89
C PRO A 206 -4.27 16.96 -6.86
N GLN A 207 -4.57 18.09 -7.51
CA GLN A 207 -5.63 18.22 -8.51
C GLN A 207 -5.07 18.28 -9.95
N SER A 208 -3.78 18.00 -10.15
CA SER A 208 -3.16 17.96 -11.48
C SER A 208 -2.46 16.63 -11.70
N LYS A 209 -2.59 16.09 -12.91
CA LYS A 209 -1.90 14.87 -13.31
C LYS A 209 -0.39 15.05 -13.22
N TRP A 210 0.37 13.97 -13.02
CA TRP A 210 1.83 14.02 -12.87
C TRP A 210 2.53 14.88 -13.93
N LYS A 211 2.16 14.70 -15.20
CA LYS A 211 2.74 15.44 -16.33
C LYS A 211 2.47 16.95 -16.29
N ASP A 212 1.46 17.38 -15.55
CA ASP A 212 0.98 18.76 -15.47
C ASP A 212 1.38 19.41 -14.12
N LYS A 213 2.02 18.67 -13.21
CA LYS A 213 2.50 19.19 -11.92
C LYS A 213 3.77 20.04 -12.09
N THR A 214 3.58 21.34 -12.25
CA THR A 214 4.68 22.33 -12.36
C THR A 214 5.25 22.71 -11.00
N ASP A 215 6.50 23.20 -10.96
CA ASP A 215 7.11 23.70 -9.71
C ASP A 215 6.27 24.82 -9.05
N PRO A 216 5.72 25.80 -9.79
CA PRO A 216 4.79 26.78 -9.21
C PRO A 216 3.56 26.14 -8.57
N CYS A 217 2.93 25.15 -9.20
CA CYS A 217 1.77 24.47 -8.60
C CYS A 217 2.16 23.71 -7.33
N ARG A 218 3.33 23.07 -7.33
CA ARG A 218 3.79 22.35 -6.15
C ARG A 218 4.08 23.29 -4.98
N ALA A 219 4.70 24.43 -5.28
CA ALA A 219 5.00 25.47 -4.29
C ALA A 219 3.76 26.18 -3.75
N SER A 220 2.65 26.20 -4.50
CA SER A 220 1.38 26.80 -4.05
C SER A 220 0.51 25.87 -3.21
N THR A 221 0.97 24.66 -2.90
CA THR A 221 0.22 23.66 -2.12
C THR A 221 1.06 23.17 -0.96
N ARG A 222 0.41 22.83 0.16
CA ARG A 222 1.10 22.16 1.28
C ARG A 222 1.64 20.78 0.84
N LYS A 223 2.76 20.36 1.41
CA LYS A 223 3.38 19.06 1.10
C LYS A 223 2.67 17.96 1.86
N GLY A 224 2.37 16.85 1.20
CA GLY A 224 2.01 15.62 1.89
C GLY A 224 3.26 14.81 2.21
N LEU A 225 4.03 14.49 1.18
CA LEU A 225 5.30 13.79 1.32
C LEU A 225 6.38 14.73 1.87
N CYS A 226 6.99 14.34 2.97
CA CYS A 226 8.14 15.00 3.56
C CYS A 226 9.38 14.90 2.66
N ASP A 227 10.36 15.77 2.91
CA ASP A 227 11.69 15.57 2.34
C ASP A 227 12.30 14.29 2.95
N PHE A 228 13.17 13.61 2.20
CA PHE A 228 13.58 12.21 2.47
C PHE A 228 14.00 11.92 3.92
N ASP A 229 14.70 12.86 4.54
CA ASP A 229 15.28 12.72 5.88
C ASP A 229 14.45 13.35 7.00
N GLN A 230 13.22 13.79 6.73
CA GLN A 230 12.37 14.51 7.70
C GLN A 230 11.26 13.63 8.27
N LEU A 231 11.06 13.69 9.58
CA LEU A 231 9.91 13.07 10.24
C LEU A 231 8.65 13.94 10.00
N PRO A 232 7.50 13.37 9.62
CA PRO A 232 6.28 14.14 9.46
C PRO A 232 5.83 14.76 10.77
N ASP A 233 5.39 16.01 10.70
CA ASP A 233 4.91 16.81 11.84
C ASP A 233 3.42 17.17 11.72
N GLY A 234 2.75 16.77 10.63
CA GLY A 234 1.35 17.13 10.37
C GLY A 234 1.15 18.59 9.93
N ALA A 235 2.19 19.42 9.91
CA ALA A 235 2.09 20.83 9.56
C ALA A 235 2.87 21.14 8.27
N THR A 236 4.15 20.82 8.27
CA THR A 236 5.07 20.97 7.15
C THR A 236 4.83 19.89 6.09
N CYS A 237 4.63 18.66 6.56
CA CYS A 237 4.31 17.49 5.74
C CYS A 237 3.63 16.41 6.59
N THR A 238 2.95 15.46 5.95
CA THR A 238 2.07 14.50 6.64
C THR A 238 2.51 13.07 6.56
N TYR A 239 3.42 12.69 5.67
CA TYR A 239 3.98 11.35 5.66
C TYR A 239 5.40 11.31 5.09
N ASN A 240 6.14 10.30 5.52
CA ASN A 240 7.40 9.88 4.91
C ASN A 240 7.36 8.35 4.72
N TYR A 241 8.23 7.82 3.87
CA TYR A 241 8.29 6.39 3.59
C TYR A 241 9.71 5.91 3.26
N ARG A 242 9.92 4.61 3.37
CA ARG A 242 10.95 3.88 2.63
C ARG A 242 10.34 2.68 1.91
N ILE A 243 10.90 2.28 0.78
CA ILE A 243 10.52 1.01 0.14
C ILE A 243 11.37 -0.10 0.78
N LEU A 244 10.69 -1.11 1.32
CA LEU A 244 11.34 -2.28 1.93
C LEU A 244 11.86 -3.25 0.87
N GLY A 245 11.12 -3.38 -0.22
CA GLY A 245 11.41 -4.28 -1.33
C GLY A 245 10.15 -4.55 -2.15
N TYR A 246 10.24 -5.52 -3.05
CA TYR A 246 9.14 -5.84 -3.95
C TYR A 246 9.21 -7.29 -4.44
N VAL A 247 8.09 -7.80 -4.92
CA VAL A 247 8.01 -9.09 -5.62
C VAL A 247 7.39 -8.92 -7.01
N PRO A 248 7.85 -9.66 -8.03
CA PRO A 248 7.14 -9.75 -9.30
C PRO A 248 5.83 -10.51 -9.10
N ILE A 249 4.72 -9.99 -9.63
CA ILE A 249 3.41 -10.64 -9.58
C ILE A 249 3.51 -12.04 -10.22
N ASP A 250 4.28 -12.18 -11.30
CA ASP A 250 4.42 -13.45 -12.04
C ASP A 250 5.06 -14.56 -11.20
N ASP A 251 5.99 -14.22 -10.30
CA ASP A 251 6.58 -15.16 -9.35
C ASP A 251 5.57 -15.59 -8.27
N VAL A 252 4.72 -14.66 -7.84
CA VAL A 252 3.68 -14.92 -6.82
C VAL A 252 2.57 -15.82 -7.37
N VAL A 253 2.08 -15.52 -8.58
CA VAL A 253 0.99 -16.26 -9.20
C VAL A 253 1.44 -17.54 -9.89
N GLY A 254 2.76 -17.74 -10.02
CA GLY A 254 3.38 -18.97 -10.51
C GLY A 254 3.55 -19.05 -12.03
N ILE A 255 3.33 -17.95 -12.77
CA ILE A 255 3.51 -17.92 -14.24
C ILE A 255 4.94 -18.32 -14.61
N THR A 256 5.94 -17.86 -13.86
CA THR A 256 7.35 -18.15 -14.15
C THR A 256 7.76 -19.61 -13.89
N SER A 257 6.86 -20.39 -13.29
CA SER A 257 7.01 -21.84 -13.08
C SER A 257 6.20 -22.69 -14.07
N MET A 258 5.40 -22.07 -14.94
CA MET A 258 4.60 -22.78 -15.94
C MET A 258 5.45 -23.10 -17.17
N THR A 259 5.37 -24.36 -17.66
CA THR A 259 6.01 -24.78 -18.90
C THR A 259 5.39 -24.07 -20.10
N ASN A 260 6.23 -23.59 -21.01
CA ASN A 260 5.77 -22.96 -22.24
C ASN A 260 5.13 -23.97 -23.20
N LYS A 261 4.31 -23.52 -24.16
CA LYS A 261 3.59 -24.40 -25.09
C LYS A 261 4.52 -25.16 -26.04
N ALA A 262 5.73 -24.63 -26.27
CA ALA A 262 6.77 -25.27 -27.07
C ALA A 262 7.50 -26.40 -26.31
N ASP A 263 7.24 -26.58 -25.02
CA ASP A 263 7.90 -27.54 -24.12
C ASP A 263 9.44 -27.38 -24.09
N THR A 264 9.92 -26.14 -24.16
CA THR A 264 11.37 -25.81 -24.18
C THR A 264 11.88 -25.19 -22.88
N GLY A 265 10.99 -24.92 -21.92
CA GLY A 265 11.32 -24.26 -20.66
C GLY A 265 10.08 -23.68 -20.00
N THR A 266 10.28 -22.77 -19.05
CA THR A 266 9.18 -22.01 -18.41
C THR A 266 9.04 -20.61 -19.02
N TYR A 267 7.92 -19.94 -18.78
CA TYR A 267 7.74 -18.55 -19.17
C TYR A 267 8.64 -17.62 -18.34
N SER A 268 9.20 -16.58 -18.96
CA SER A 268 10.01 -15.58 -18.24
C SER A 268 9.16 -14.55 -17.50
N ASN A 269 7.94 -14.29 -18.00
CA ASN A 269 7.01 -13.29 -17.48
C ASN A 269 5.60 -13.48 -18.06
N PHE A 270 4.65 -12.67 -17.59
CA PHE A 270 3.26 -12.63 -18.08
C PHE A 270 3.15 -12.31 -19.57
N THR A 271 4.01 -11.44 -20.11
CA THR A 271 3.93 -11.07 -21.53
C THR A 271 4.21 -12.27 -22.42
N GLU A 272 5.22 -13.09 -22.11
CA GLU A 272 5.48 -14.34 -22.84
C GLU A 272 4.32 -15.34 -22.70
N PHE A 273 3.83 -15.56 -21.48
CA PHE A 273 2.67 -16.42 -21.22
C PHE A 273 1.45 -16.00 -22.04
N CYS A 274 1.13 -14.71 -22.07
CA CYS A 274 0.00 -14.17 -22.82
C CYS A 274 0.20 -14.27 -24.34
N LEU A 275 1.40 -13.99 -24.84
CA LEU A 275 1.70 -14.08 -26.28
C LEU A 275 1.59 -15.53 -26.80
N ASP A 276 1.83 -16.50 -25.93
CA ASP A 276 1.65 -17.93 -26.22
C ASP A 276 0.19 -18.41 -26.10
N GLY A 277 -0.74 -17.48 -25.84
CA GLY A 277 -2.17 -17.70 -25.75
C GLY A 277 -2.70 -17.93 -24.33
N GLY A 278 -1.87 -17.74 -23.30
CA GLY A 278 -2.24 -17.90 -21.91
C GLY A 278 -3.22 -16.84 -21.39
N VAL A 279 -4.22 -17.28 -20.64
CA VAL A 279 -5.18 -16.41 -19.93
C VAL A 279 -4.91 -16.52 -18.43
N GLU A 280 -4.54 -15.41 -17.80
CA GLU A 280 -4.31 -15.36 -16.35
C GLU A 280 -5.64 -15.39 -15.59
N PHE A 281 -6.59 -14.56 -16.03
CA PHE A 281 -7.91 -14.45 -15.43
C PHE A 281 -8.89 -13.81 -16.42
N GLN A 282 -10.09 -14.38 -16.52
CA GLN A 282 -11.15 -13.88 -17.38
C GLN A 282 -12.51 -14.18 -16.75
N THR A 283 -13.36 -13.16 -16.65
CA THR A 283 -14.78 -13.33 -16.35
C THR A 283 -15.67 -13.07 -17.57
N ASP A 284 -16.92 -13.55 -17.52
CA ASP A 284 -17.99 -13.16 -18.41
C ASP A 284 -18.61 -11.81 -18.00
N THR A 285 -19.67 -11.38 -18.71
CA THR A 285 -20.38 -10.12 -18.43
C THR A 285 -21.11 -10.12 -17.09
N ASP A 286 -21.39 -11.29 -16.52
CA ASP A 286 -22.04 -11.45 -15.22
C ASP A 286 -21.00 -11.58 -14.08
N GLY A 287 -19.69 -11.49 -14.40
CA GLY A 287 -18.59 -11.62 -13.45
C GLY A 287 -18.25 -13.07 -13.08
N LYS A 288 -18.75 -14.07 -13.81
CA LYS A 288 -18.40 -15.48 -13.57
C LYS A 288 -17.08 -15.81 -14.24
N VAL A 289 -16.22 -16.57 -13.55
CA VAL A 289 -14.94 -17.02 -14.11
C VAL A 289 -15.18 -17.92 -15.31
N VAL A 290 -14.57 -17.55 -16.44
CA VAL A 290 -14.52 -18.32 -17.68
C VAL A 290 -13.22 -19.11 -17.75
N GLU A 291 -12.11 -18.46 -17.43
CA GLU A 291 -10.77 -19.05 -17.46
C GLU A 291 -9.89 -18.37 -16.41
N SER A 292 -9.10 -19.16 -15.67
CA SER A 292 -8.15 -18.67 -14.67
C SER A 292 -6.98 -19.63 -14.54
N ILE A 293 -5.81 -19.08 -14.22
CA ILE A 293 -4.72 -19.91 -13.66
C ILE A 293 -5.08 -20.33 -12.24
N ALA A 294 -4.53 -21.45 -11.79
CA ALA A 294 -4.85 -22.06 -10.50
C ALA A 294 -4.68 -21.12 -9.29
N PHE A 295 -3.81 -20.11 -9.38
CA PHE A 295 -3.66 -19.12 -8.32
C PHE A 295 -4.97 -18.34 -8.07
N TRP A 296 -5.77 -18.06 -9.10
CA TRP A 296 -6.98 -17.23 -9.03
C TRP A 296 -8.30 -18.02 -8.89
N ASP A 297 -8.24 -19.34 -8.71
CA ASP A 297 -9.42 -20.21 -8.56
C ASP A 297 -10.26 -19.89 -7.31
N ASN A 298 -11.59 -19.85 -7.45
CA ASN A 298 -12.51 -19.38 -6.39
C ASN A 298 -12.23 -17.92 -5.98
N PRO A 299 -12.37 -16.94 -6.90
CA PRO A 299 -12.06 -15.54 -6.63
C PRO A 299 -13.00 -14.87 -5.62
N LEU A 300 -14.19 -15.43 -5.44
CA LEU A 300 -15.21 -14.95 -4.49
C LEU A 300 -15.13 -15.62 -3.11
N ASP A 301 -14.22 -16.57 -2.94
CA ASP A 301 -14.02 -17.28 -1.68
C ASP A 301 -13.00 -16.52 -0.81
N THR A 302 -13.43 -16.12 0.39
CA THR A 302 -12.63 -15.32 1.32
C THR A 302 -11.46 -16.10 1.91
N GLU A 303 -11.57 -17.42 2.09
CA GLU A 303 -10.48 -18.27 2.56
C GLU A 303 -9.42 -18.41 1.47
N ALA A 304 -9.84 -18.58 0.21
CA ALA A 304 -8.93 -18.60 -0.94
C ALA A 304 -8.19 -17.25 -1.10
N ASN A 305 -8.90 -16.13 -0.94
CA ASN A 305 -8.30 -14.79 -0.98
C ASN A 305 -7.30 -14.56 0.16
N THR A 306 -7.63 -15.01 1.38
CA THR A 306 -6.70 -14.99 2.53
C THR A 306 -5.43 -15.80 2.22
N ALA A 307 -5.58 -16.99 1.64
CA ALA A 307 -4.45 -17.83 1.26
C ALA A 307 -3.57 -17.19 0.17
N ARG A 308 -4.13 -16.37 -0.72
CA ARG A 308 -3.36 -15.61 -1.72
C ARG A 308 -2.47 -14.54 -1.07
N SER A 309 -3.01 -13.80 -0.11
CA SER A 309 -2.23 -12.82 0.67
C SER A 309 -1.07 -13.50 1.41
N GLN A 310 -1.32 -14.68 2.00
CA GLN A 310 -0.27 -15.48 2.64
C GLN A 310 0.81 -15.96 1.65
N LYS A 311 0.41 -16.37 0.43
CA LYS A 311 1.36 -16.74 -0.63
C LYS A 311 2.23 -15.57 -1.06
N LEU A 312 1.67 -14.36 -1.15
CA LEU A 312 2.43 -13.13 -1.43
C LEU A 312 3.51 -12.87 -0.36
N LEU A 313 3.14 -12.91 0.93
CA LEU A 313 4.09 -12.73 2.03
C LEU A 313 5.15 -13.84 2.07
N THR A 314 4.74 -15.08 1.79
CA THR A 314 5.64 -16.24 1.71
C THR A 314 6.63 -16.09 0.56
N ALA A 315 6.17 -15.62 -0.61
CA ALA A 315 7.02 -15.37 -1.77
C ALA A 315 8.08 -14.30 -1.46
N TYR A 316 7.69 -13.20 -0.81
CA TYR A 316 8.63 -12.16 -0.40
C TYR A 316 9.66 -12.68 0.61
N THR A 317 9.21 -13.40 1.65
CA THR A 317 10.09 -13.99 2.65
C THR A 317 11.06 -15.00 2.02
N LYS A 318 10.57 -15.86 1.12
CA LYS A 318 11.39 -16.81 0.37
C LYS A 318 12.43 -16.09 -0.47
N LEU A 319 12.02 -15.06 -1.22
CA LEU A 319 12.92 -14.24 -2.03
C LEU A 319 14.06 -13.65 -1.17
N LEU A 320 13.76 -13.11 0.01
CA LEU A 320 14.77 -12.55 0.90
C LEU A 320 15.72 -13.59 1.49
N THR A 321 15.21 -14.78 1.81
CA THR A 321 15.99 -15.86 2.45
C THR A 321 16.86 -16.62 1.46
N THR A 322 16.34 -16.90 0.26
CA THR A 322 17.08 -17.63 -0.77
C THR A 322 17.92 -16.71 -1.64
N LYS A 323 17.63 -15.41 -1.66
CA LYS A 323 18.24 -14.42 -2.57
C LYS A 323 18.06 -14.78 -4.04
N THR A 324 16.92 -15.39 -4.37
CA THR A 324 16.58 -15.82 -5.74
C THR A 324 15.23 -15.29 -6.18
N SER A 325 15.16 -14.80 -7.42
CA SER A 325 13.93 -14.56 -8.19
C SER A 325 14.22 -14.89 -9.65
N THR A 326 13.18 -15.17 -10.42
CA THR A 326 13.33 -15.35 -11.87
C THR A 326 13.49 -14.01 -12.60
N GLN A 327 13.13 -12.89 -11.94
CA GLN A 327 13.05 -11.56 -12.57
C GLN A 327 13.83 -10.48 -11.81
N ILE A 328 14.36 -10.79 -10.62
CA ILE A 328 15.15 -9.84 -9.81
C ILE A 328 16.53 -10.44 -9.53
N SER A 329 17.58 -9.66 -9.76
CA SER A 329 18.95 -10.10 -9.48
C SER A 329 19.22 -10.22 -7.97
N SER A 330 20.11 -11.13 -7.58
CA SER A 330 20.50 -11.31 -6.19
C SER A 330 21.12 -10.06 -5.55
N GLU A 331 21.78 -9.21 -6.35
CA GLU A 331 22.30 -7.91 -5.92
C GLU A 331 21.17 -6.98 -5.46
N VAL A 332 20.11 -6.83 -6.26
CA VAL A 332 18.96 -6.00 -5.90
C VAL A 332 18.24 -6.58 -4.69
N ILE A 333 18.07 -7.90 -4.61
CA ILE A 333 17.50 -8.57 -3.42
C ILE A 333 18.39 -8.37 -2.17
N GLY A 334 19.69 -8.15 -2.36
CA GLY A 334 20.64 -7.85 -1.30
C GLY A 334 20.32 -6.54 -0.56
N HIS A 335 19.64 -5.59 -1.23
CA HIS A 335 19.24 -4.31 -0.67
C HIS A 335 17.85 -4.33 0.00
N MET A 336 17.05 -5.39 -0.21
CA MET A 336 15.70 -5.49 0.34
C MET A 336 15.71 -5.87 1.83
N SER A 337 14.71 -5.40 2.55
CA SER A 337 14.51 -5.58 3.99
C SER A 337 13.28 -6.41 4.30
N THR A 338 13.31 -7.15 5.42
CA THR A 338 12.13 -7.87 5.92
C THR A 338 11.01 -6.90 6.27
N LEU A 339 9.77 -7.37 6.22
CA LEU A 339 8.64 -6.59 6.74
C LEU A 339 8.72 -6.52 8.27
N PRO A 340 8.41 -5.37 8.89
CA PRO A 340 8.17 -5.28 10.33
C PRO A 340 7.14 -6.31 10.81
N VAL A 341 7.33 -6.82 12.03
CA VAL A 341 6.36 -7.72 12.65
C VAL A 341 5.21 -6.88 13.23
N VAL A 342 3.97 -7.34 13.06
CA VAL A 342 2.77 -6.62 13.54
C VAL A 342 2.82 -6.32 15.05
N ALA A 343 3.35 -7.26 15.85
CA ALA A 343 3.49 -7.05 17.30
C ALA A 343 4.48 -5.92 17.65
N ASP A 344 5.54 -5.76 16.85
CA ASP A 344 6.49 -4.65 17.03
C ASP A 344 5.80 -3.33 16.68
N LEU A 345 5.09 -3.27 15.55
CA LEU A 345 4.30 -2.08 15.17
C LEU A 345 3.26 -1.69 16.22
N ALA A 346 2.60 -2.67 16.85
CA ALA A 346 1.63 -2.41 17.91
C ALA A 346 2.28 -1.80 19.16
N THR A 347 3.50 -2.22 19.48
CA THR A 347 4.27 -1.73 20.64
C THR A 347 4.90 -0.36 20.35
N GLU A 348 5.35 -0.14 19.12
CA GLU A 348 6.01 1.10 18.69
C GLU A 348 5.05 2.27 18.54
N ASN A 349 3.82 1.99 18.09
CA ASN A 349 2.85 3.03 17.82
C ASN A 349 2.26 3.62 19.12
N PRO A 350 1.98 4.94 19.14
CA PRO A 350 1.30 5.56 20.26
C PRO A 350 -0.09 4.94 20.46
N PRO A 351 -0.57 4.70 21.69
CA PRO A 351 -1.94 4.24 21.90
C PRO A 351 -2.98 5.12 21.18
N CYS A 352 -4.01 4.51 20.58
CA CYS A 352 -4.95 5.22 19.71
C CYS A 352 -5.64 6.41 20.41
N TYR A 353 -5.89 6.31 21.73
CA TYR A 353 -6.53 7.37 22.51
C TYR A 353 -5.67 8.64 22.65
N GLU A 354 -4.36 8.56 22.40
CA GLU A 354 -3.48 9.72 22.46
C GLU A 354 -3.64 10.62 21.22
N ASN A 355 -4.03 10.02 20.09
CA ASN A 355 -4.22 10.73 18.83
C ASN A 355 -5.70 11.05 18.57
N ILE A 356 -6.61 10.14 18.96
CA ILE A 356 -7.99 10.15 18.48
C ILE A 356 -8.97 10.26 19.64
N LYS A 357 -9.76 11.34 19.64
CA LYS A 357 -10.77 11.60 20.64
C LYS A 357 -11.82 10.49 20.75
N GLU A 358 -12.31 9.97 19.62
CA GLU A 358 -13.27 8.87 19.59
C GLU A 358 -12.73 7.64 20.36
N CYS A 359 -11.43 7.35 20.22
CA CYS A 359 -10.77 6.25 20.93
C CYS A 359 -10.55 6.53 22.42
N ALA A 360 -10.39 7.79 22.81
CA ALA A 360 -10.33 8.17 24.22
C ALA A 360 -11.71 8.09 24.91
N ASP A 361 -12.79 8.37 24.16
CA ASP A 361 -14.16 8.35 24.67
C ASP A 361 -14.81 6.95 24.60
N ALA A 362 -14.27 6.03 23.78
CA ALA A 362 -14.79 4.68 23.62
C ALA A 362 -14.66 3.83 24.90
N ALA A 363 -15.72 3.11 25.27
CA ALA A 363 -15.77 2.32 26.51
C ALA A 363 -14.65 1.27 26.65
N HIS A 364 -14.16 0.76 25.52
CA HIS A 364 -13.09 -0.23 25.43
C HIS A 364 -11.86 0.27 24.66
N GLY A 365 -11.83 1.55 24.28
CA GLY A 365 -10.80 2.13 23.42
C GLY A 365 -10.85 1.61 21.97
N CYS A 366 -9.86 2.01 21.17
CA CYS A 366 -9.60 1.44 19.85
C CYS A 366 -8.31 0.62 19.87
N LYS A 367 -8.12 -0.28 18.90
CA LYS A 367 -6.85 -0.99 18.70
C LYS A 367 -6.34 -0.84 17.27
N ARG A 368 -5.02 -0.88 17.11
CA ARG A 368 -4.42 -1.18 15.80
C ARG A 368 -4.30 -2.69 15.68
N ASP A 369 -4.82 -3.25 14.60
CA ASP A 369 -4.79 -4.68 14.31
C ASP A 369 -4.28 -4.90 12.88
N LEU A 370 -3.49 -5.94 12.67
CA LEU A 370 -2.71 -6.14 11.44
C LEU A 370 -1.89 -4.87 11.11
N PHE A 371 -1.92 -4.43 9.86
CA PHE A 371 -1.39 -3.14 9.42
C PHE A 371 -2.48 -2.07 9.35
N ARG A 372 -3.44 -2.00 10.30
CA ARG A 372 -4.55 -1.02 10.31
C ARG A 372 -5.09 -0.69 11.72
N ILE A 373 -6.12 0.16 11.81
CA ILE A 373 -6.95 0.37 13.02
C ILE A 373 -8.29 -0.37 12.89
N SER A 374 -8.78 -0.96 13.99
CA SER A 374 -10.16 -1.40 14.17
C SER A 374 -10.72 -0.97 15.54
N ASP A 375 -12.04 -0.80 15.63
CA ASP A 375 -12.70 -0.64 16.93
C ASP A 375 -12.52 -1.94 17.72
N SER A 376 -12.18 -1.81 19.01
CA SER A 376 -12.05 -2.97 19.91
C SER A 376 -13.38 -3.71 20.11
N SER A 377 -14.51 -3.09 19.77
CA SER A 377 -15.84 -3.70 19.79
C SER A 377 -16.12 -4.66 18.62
N GLU A 378 -15.36 -4.57 17.51
CA GLU A 378 -15.43 -5.51 16.37
C GLU A 378 -14.44 -6.68 16.55
N SER A 379 -14.35 -7.22 17.76
CA SER A 379 -13.69 -8.52 17.97
C SER A 379 -14.57 -9.61 17.38
N ASP A 380 -14.33 -9.93 16.11
CA ASP A 380 -14.76 -11.21 15.56
C ASP A 380 -14.21 -12.31 16.46
N SER A 381 -15.08 -13.26 16.79
CA SER A 381 -14.87 -14.27 17.82
C SER A 381 -13.56 -15.05 17.64
N GLY A 382 -12.58 -14.81 18.50
CA GLY A 382 -11.37 -15.65 18.59
C GLY A 382 -10.26 -14.96 19.38
N GLU A 383 -10.13 -15.29 20.66
CA GLU A 383 -9.08 -14.84 21.60
C GLU A 383 -7.70 -14.62 20.96
N TYR A 384 -7.15 -13.41 21.08
CA TYR A 384 -5.94 -13.11 21.86
C TYR A 384 -6.01 -11.65 22.35
N LYS A 385 -5.92 -11.48 23.67
CA LYS A 385 -5.91 -10.20 24.38
C LYS A 385 -4.51 -9.60 24.37
N LEU A 386 -4.38 -8.35 23.95
CA LEU A 386 -3.46 -7.39 24.55
C LEU A 386 -4.28 -6.13 24.83
N ILE A 387 -4.69 -6.02 26.09
CA ILE A 387 -5.37 -4.85 26.64
C ILE A 387 -4.26 -4.05 27.29
N ASP A 388 -3.78 -2.99 26.64
CA ASP A 388 -2.92 -2.02 27.31
C ASP A 388 -3.79 -1.14 28.22
N ARG A 389 -4.07 -1.69 29.40
CA ARG A 389 -4.29 -0.92 30.62
C ARG A 389 -3.09 -1.15 31.51
N GLU A 390 -2.13 -0.23 31.49
CA GLU A 390 -1.43 0.10 32.72
C GLU A 390 -2.07 1.36 33.31
N GLN A 391 -2.17 1.35 34.64
CA GLN A 391 -3.13 2.08 35.50
C GLN A 391 -3.20 3.59 35.36
#